data_AF-A0A8B8WS48-F1
#
_entry.id   AF-A0A8B8WS48-F1
#
_cell.length_a   1.000
_cell.length_b   1.000
_cell.length_c   1.000
_cell.angle_alpha   90.00
_cell.angle_beta   90.00
_cell.angle_gamma   90.00
#
_symmetry.space_group_name_H-M   'P 1'
#
loop_
_entity.id
_entity.type
_entity.pdbx_description
1 polymer ?
#
loop_
_entity_poly.entity_id
_entity_poly.type
_entity_poly.pdbx_seq_one_letter_code
_entity_poly.pdbx_strand_id
1 'polypeptide(L)'
;MVPMKVLADVLKSIYDAEKRGEPQVLIRPSSEVIMQFLTVMMEHGYAGEFEIVDHRAGKIVVNLTGRLSRCGVISPRLDVQLKDVGKWQNNLLPSRQFGFIVLPTSAGIVDHEAR
;
A
#
# COMPACT_ATOMS: atom_id res chain seq x y z
N MET A 1 -0.08 -24.38 -3.32
CA MET A 1 0.42 -23.64 -2.15
C MET A 1 -0.32 -22.31 -2.09
N VAL A 2 -1.12 -22.05 -1.06
CA VAL A 2 -1.92 -20.81 -0.96
C VAL A 2 -1.02 -19.69 -0.43
N PRO A 3 -0.87 -18.55 -1.13
CA PRO A 3 -0.10 -17.43 -0.61
C PRO A 3 -0.77 -16.87 0.64
N MET A 4 -0.14 -17.04 1.80
CA MET A 4 -0.71 -16.60 3.09
C MET A 4 -0.73 -15.08 3.29
N LYS A 5 0.07 -14.31 2.52
CA LYS A 5 0.23 -12.86 2.69
C LYS A 5 0.16 -12.10 1.37
N VAL A 6 -1.02 -12.17 0.75
CA VAL A 6 -1.31 -11.55 -0.54
C VAL A 6 -0.88 -10.08 -0.63
N LEU A 7 -1.19 -9.25 0.37
CA LEU A 7 -0.80 -7.83 0.37
C LEU A 7 0.72 -7.61 0.42
N ALA A 8 1.45 -8.46 1.15
CA ALA A 8 2.90 -8.33 1.28
C ALA A 8 3.61 -8.63 -0.05
N ASP A 9 3.14 -9.65 -0.77
CA ASP A 9 3.68 -10.02 -2.08
C ASP A 9 3.42 -8.91 -3.12
N VAL A 10 2.25 -8.27 -3.05
CA VAL A 10 1.89 -7.15 -3.92
C VAL A 10 2.77 -5.94 -3.65
N LEU A 11 2.87 -5.49 -2.39
CA LEU A 11 3.70 -4.32 -2.07
C LEU A 11 5.18 -4.57 -2.38
N LYS A 12 5.68 -5.79 -2.15
CA LYS A 12 7.02 -6.16 -2.56
C LYS A 12 7.22 -6.03 -4.07
N SER A 13 6.26 -6.51 -4.86
CA SER A 13 6.32 -6.42 -6.32
C SER A 13 6.36 -4.96 -6.81
N ILE A 14 5.57 -4.08 -6.18
CA ILE A 14 5.57 -2.64 -6.46
C ILE A 14 6.93 -2.03 -6.12
N TYR A 15 7.45 -2.28 -4.92
CA TYR A 15 8.75 -1.76 -4.48
C TYR A 15 9.89 -2.23 -5.38
N ASP A 16 9.91 -3.51 -5.74
CA ASP A 16 10.95 -4.06 -6.60
C ASP A 16 10.87 -3.49 -8.03
N ALA A 17 9.66 -3.21 -8.54
CA ALA A 17 9.46 -2.59 -9.85
C ALA A 17 9.88 -1.11 -9.87
N GLU A 18 9.50 -0.34 -8.84
CA GLU A 18 9.94 1.05 -8.64
C GLU A 18 11.47 1.13 -8.53
N LYS A 19 12.08 0.22 -7.75
CA LYS A 19 13.54 0.16 -7.62
C LYS A 19 14.24 -0.19 -8.93
N ARG A 20 13.61 -0.95 -9.82
CA ARG A 20 14.10 -1.23 -11.17
C ARG A 20 13.87 -0.08 -12.16
N GLY A 21 13.06 0.92 -11.80
CA GLY A 21 12.66 2.01 -12.70
C GLY A 21 11.68 1.56 -13.78
N GLU A 22 10.89 0.51 -13.52
CA GLU A 22 9.85 0.09 -14.45
C GLU A 22 8.68 1.10 -14.42
N PRO A 23 8.12 1.50 -15.58
CA PRO A 23 7.04 2.49 -15.62
C PRO A 23 5.70 1.93 -15.13
N GLN A 24 5.53 0.61 -15.12
CA GLN A 24 4.29 -0.05 -14.75
C GLN A 24 4.56 -1.41 -14.11
N VAL A 25 3.70 -1.83 -13.19
CA VAL A 25 3.76 -3.15 -12.56
C VAL A 25 2.43 -3.88 -12.70
N LEU A 26 2.51 -5.17 -13.01
CA LEU A 26 1.35 -6.04 -13.12
C LEU A 26 1.21 -6.86 -11.85
N ILE A 27 0.10 -6.65 -11.15
CA ILE A 27 -0.26 -7.33 -9.91
C ILE A 27 -1.32 -8.40 -10.21
N ARG A 28 -1.10 -9.62 -9.69
CA ARG A 28 -2.01 -10.76 -9.84
C ARG A 28 -2.41 -11.30 -8.46
N PRO A 29 -3.10 -10.45 -7.66
CA PRO A 29 -4.52 -10.67 -7.36
C PRO A 29 -5.31 -9.37 -7.07
N SER A 30 -6.59 -9.31 -7.47
CA SER A 30 -7.48 -8.19 -7.12
C SER A 30 -8.27 -8.50 -5.85
N SER A 31 -7.87 -7.91 -4.73
CA SER A 31 -8.70 -7.88 -3.52
C SER A 31 -9.17 -6.45 -3.26
N GLU A 32 -10.34 -6.30 -2.64
CA GLU A 32 -10.87 -4.98 -2.27
C GLU A 32 -9.89 -4.19 -1.39
N VAL A 33 -9.21 -4.88 -0.47
CA VAL A 33 -8.17 -4.32 0.39
C VAL A 33 -7.01 -3.74 -0.43
N ILE A 34 -6.58 -4.42 -1.50
CA ILE A 34 -5.50 -3.92 -2.37
C ILE A 34 -5.97 -2.69 -3.16
N MET A 35 -7.20 -2.72 -3.69
CA MET A 35 -7.74 -1.58 -4.42
C MET A 35 -7.85 -0.33 -3.55
N GLN A 36 -8.42 -0.48 -2.34
CA GLN A 36 -8.50 0.62 -1.37
C GLN A 36 -7.11 1.13 -0.97
N PHE A 37 -6.13 0.24 -0.77
CA PHE A 37 -4.76 0.64 -0.45
C PHE A 37 -4.08 1.41 -1.60
N LEU A 38 -4.27 0.97 -2.84
CA LEU A 38 -3.75 1.65 -4.03
C LEU A 38 -4.41 3.03 -4.22
N THR A 39 -5.70 3.17 -3.91
CA THR A 39 -6.38 4.48 -3.92
C THR A 39 -5.72 5.45 -2.94
N VAL A 40 -5.47 5.04 -1.70
CA VAL A 40 -4.78 5.89 -0.71
C VAL A 40 -3.37 6.25 -1.19
N MET A 41 -2.63 5.31 -1.80
CA MET A 41 -1.32 5.61 -2.38
C MET A 41 -1.37 6.61 -3.54
N MET A 42 -2.44 6.59 -4.33
CA MET A 42 -2.68 7.50 -5.45
C MET A 42 -3.06 8.90 -4.95
N GLU A 43 -3.91 9.00 -3.93
CA GLU A 43 -4.31 10.27 -3.31
C GLU A 43 -3.11 11.04 -2.74
N HIS A 44 -2.15 10.33 -2.14
CA HIS A 44 -0.90 10.91 -1.67
C HIS A 44 0.18 11.08 -2.76
N GLY A 45 -0.09 10.66 -4.00
CA GLY A 45 0.81 10.81 -5.15
C GLY A 45 2.06 9.91 -5.11
N TYR A 46 2.01 8.78 -4.40
CA TYR A 46 3.07 7.77 -4.41
C TYR A 46 2.91 6.75 -5.55
N ALA A 47 1.67 6.45 -5.93
CA ALA A 47 1.34 5.65 -7.10
C ALA A 47 0.61 6.52 -8.14
N GLY A 48 0.73 6.16 -9.41
CA GLY A 48 -0.05 6.76 -10.48
C GLY A 48 -1.42 6.09 -10.61
N GLU A 49 -2.04 6.32 -11.76
CA GLU A 49 -3.29 5.66 -12.12
C GLU A 49 -3.11 4.13 -12.17
N PHE A 50 -4.16 3.41 -11.78
CA PHE A 50 -4.21 1.96 -11.89
C PHE A 50 -5.49 1.51 -12.58
N GLU A 51 -5.37 0.43 -13.34
CA GLU A 51 -6.48 -0.13 -14.12
C GLU A 51 -6.66 -1.61 -13.82
N ILE A 52 -7.92 -2.03 -13.78
CA ILE A 52 -8.29 -3.44 -13.64
C ILE A 52 -8.47 -4.01 -15.05
N VAL A 53 -7.53 -4.86 -15.47
CA VAL A 53 -7.47 -5.40 -16.84
C VAL A 53 -8.37 -6.62 -17.01
N ASP A 54 -8.58 -7.40 -15.94
CA ASP A 54 -9.30 -8.67 -16.02
C ASP A 54 -10.11 -8.94 -14.75
N HIS A 55 -11.44 -8.96 -14.87
CA HIS A 55 -12.36 -9.23 -13.77
C HIS A 55 -12.35 -10.70 -13.31
N ARG A 56 -11.88 -11.63 -14.14
CA ARG A 56 -11.87 -13.07 -13.80
C ARG A 56 -10.60 -13.50 -13.09
N ALA A 57 -9.45 -12.99 -13.55
CA ALA A 57 -8.15 -13.31 -12.96
C ALA A 57 -7.67 -12.26 -11.93
N GLY A 58 -8.35 -11.12 -11.82
CA GLY A 58 -8.03 -10.08 -10.87
C GLY A 58 -6.68 -9.44 -11.13
N LYS A 59 -6.45 -8.99 -12.37
CA LYS A 59 -5.19 -8.36 -12.77
C LYS A 59 -5.30 -6.85 -12.66
N ILE A 60 -4.34 -6.24 -11.97
CA ILE A 60 -4.26 -4.79 -11.82
C ILE A 60 -2.93 -4.34 -12.43
N VAL A 61 -2.99 -3.35 -13.33
CA VAL A 61 -1.82 -2.64 -13.81
C VAL A 61 -1.73 -1.33 -13.04
N VAL A 62 -0.59 -1.08 -12.40
CA VAL A 62 -0.34 0.15 -11.65
C VAL A 62 0.77 0.93 -12.34
N ASN A 63 0.51 2.19 -12.67
CA ASN A 63 1.51 3.09 -13.19
C ASN A 63 2.37 3.65 -12.05
N LEU A 64 3.68 3.58 -12.23
CA LEU A 64 4.68 3.96 -11.25
C LEU A 64 5.20 5.36 -11.55
N THR A 65 5.43 6.16 -10.50
CA THR A 65 5.78 7.58 -10.65
C THR A 65 7.24 7.87 -10.34
N GLY A 66 7.99 6.89 -9.80
CA GLY A 66 9.37 7.10 -9.36
C GLY A 66 9.49 7.77 -7.99
N ARG A 67 8.38 8.09 -7.31
CA ARG A 67 8.37 8.80 -6.02
C ARG A 67 8.38 7.87 -4.81
N LEU A 68 8.13 6.59 -5.02
CA LEU A 68 8.02 5.61 -3.94
C LEU A 68 9.42 5.18 -3.47
N SER A 69 9.76 5.49 -2.22
CA SER A 69 11.06 5.09 -1.65
C SER A 69 11.03 3.71 -0.99
N ARG A 70 9.99 3.41 -0.21
CA ARG A 70 9.77 2.12 0.45
C ARG A 70 8.29 1.90 0.67
N CYS A 71 7.81 0.68 0.43
CA CYS A 71 6.49 0.22 0.87
C CYS A 71 6.60 -1.18 1.49
N GLY A 72 5.68 -1.52 2.38
CA GLY A 72 5.70 -2.80 3.07
C GLY A 72 4.52 -3.00 4.00
N VAL A 73 4.29 -4.24 4.38
CA VAL A 73 3.21 -4.62 5.31
C VAL A 73 3.81 -4.95 6.66
N ILE A 74 3.16 -4.48 7.73
CA ILE A 74 3.49 -4.87 9.10
C ILE A 74 2.79 -6.20 9.41
N SER A 75 3.56 -7.18 9.88
CA SER A 75 3.07 -8.50 10.24
C SER A 75 3.65 -8.92 11.59
N PRO A 76 2.82 -9.40 12.54
CA PRO A 76 1.36 -9.54 12.51
C PRO A 76 0.64 -8.18 12.48
N ARG A 77 -0.65 -8.17 12.09
CA ARG A 77 -1.50 -6.97 12.20
C ARG A 77 -1.83 -6.79 13.68
N LEU A 78 -1.35 -5.70 14.26
CA LEU A 78 -1.55 -5.36 15.66
C LEU A 78 -2.70 -4.37 15.78
N ASP A 79 -3.53 -4.54 16.80
CA ASP A 79 -4.55 -3.56 17.15
C ASP A 79 -3.88 -2.34 17.77
N VAL A 80 -4.02 -1.19 17.12
CA VAL A 80 -3.41 0.07 17.54
C VAL A 80 -4.50 1.00 18.07
N GLN A 81 -4.35 1.46 19.31
CA GLN A 81 -5.21 2.51 19.86
C GLN A 81 -4.74 3.89 19.37
N LEU A 82 -5.65 4.87 19.29
CA LEU A 82 -5.34 6.24 18.86
C LEU A 82 -4.18 6.88 19.65
N LYS A 83 -4.06 6.56 20.95
CA LYS A 83 -2.98 7.03 21.82
C LYS A 83 -1.60 6.51 21.40
N ASP A 84 -1.53 5.34 20.77
CA ASP A 84 -0.29 4.65 20.42
C ASP A 84 0.16 4.97 18.98
N VAL A 85 -0.69 5.60 18.16
CA VAL A 85 -0.37 5.97 16.77
C VAL A 85 0.89 6.83 16.69
N GLY A 86 1.06 7.80 17.60
CA GLY A 86 2.25 8.65 17.65
C GLY A 86 3.56 7.87 17.90
N LYS A 87 3.49 6.78 18.67
CA LYS A 87 4.64 5.89 18.88
C LYS A 87 4.98 5.13 17.61
N TRP A 88 3.96 4.64 16.89
CA TRP A 88 4.16 3.93 15.62
C TRP A 88 4.67 4.85 14.52
N GLN A 89 4.20 6.09 14.43
CA GLN A 89 4.72 7.11 13.53
C GLN A 89 6.22 7.31 13.72
N ASN A 90 6.68 7.54 14.97
CA ASN A 90 8.10 7.78 15.25
C ASN A 90 8.98 6.55 14.96
N ASN A 91 8.43 5.34 15.06
CA ASN A 91 9.18 4.10 14.84
C ASN A 91 9.26 3.70 13.37
N LEU A 92 8.23 4.01 12.58
CA LEU A 92 8.09 3.52 11.20
C LEU A 92 8.42 4.57 10.14
N LEU A 93 8.09 5.84 10.41
CA LEU A 93 8.25 6.90 9.45
C LEU A 93 9.64 7.54 9.58
N PRO A 94 10.29 7.89 8.47
CA PRO A 94 11.60 8.54 8.50
C PRO A 94 11.53 9.98 9.03
N SER A 95 10.38 10.65 8.90
CA SER A 95 10.14 11.98 9.45
C SER A 95 8.65 12.20 9.69
N ARG A 96 8.30 13.23 10.47
CA ARG A 96 6.90 13.63 10.70
C ARG A 96 6.20 14.18 9.46
N GLN A 97 6.95 14.65 8.47
CA GLN A 97 6.43 15.28 7.26
C GLN A 97 6.40 14.32 6.06
N PHE A 98 6.88 13.09 6.22
CA PHE A 98 7.04 12.16 5.10
C PHE A 98 6.68 10.73 5.46
N GLY A 99 5.84 10.15 4.61
CA GLY A 99 5.39 8.77 4.68
C GLY A 99 4.07 8.63 5.43
N PHE A 100 3.24 7.70 4.96
CA PHE A 100 1.96 7.40 5.58
C PHE A 100 1.95 5.99 6.16
N ILE A 101 1.17 5.86 7.23
CA ILE A 101 0.79 4.57 7.82
C ILE A 101 -0.67 4.40 7.48
N VAL A 102 -0.97 3.30 6.81
CA VAL A 102 -2.32 2.96 6.38
C VAL A 102 -2.88 1.91 7.34
N LEU A 103 -4.05 2.19 7.89
CA LEU A 103 -4.70 1.41 8.93
C LEU A 103 -6.08 0.94 8.44
N PRO A 104 -6.42 -0.35 8.56
CA PRO A 104 -7.78 -0.80 8.36
C PRO A 104 -8.63 -0.37 9.57
N THR A 105 -9.66 0.44 9.31
CA THR A 105 -10.65 0.87 10.31
C THR A 105 -12.04 0.35 9.91
N SER A 106 -13.02 0.51 10.80
CA SER A 106 -14.42 0.19 10.48
C SER A 106 -15.01 1.04 9.35
N ALA A 107 -14.45 2.23 9.11
CA ALA A 107 -14.85 3.12 8.01
C ALA A 107 -14.12 2.80 6.68
N GLY A 108 -13.21 1.83 6.69
CA GLY A 108 -12.38 1.46 5.54
C GLY A 108 -10.89 1.60 5.82
N ILE A 109 -10.09 1.49 4.77
CA ILE A 109 -8.64 1.65 4.83
C ILE A 109 -8.34 3.14 4.72
N VAL A 110 -7.76 3.70 5.79
CA VAL A 110 -7.45 5.13 5.89
C VAL A 110 -6.00 5.31 6.30
N ASP A 111 -5.42 6.44 5.93
CA ASP A 111 -4.15 6.88 6.49
C ASP A 111 -4.33 7.38 7.93
N HIS A 112 -3.22 7.57 8.64
CA HIS A 112 -3.25 8.01 10.03
C HIS A 112 -3.43 9.52 10.22
N GLU A 113 -3.39 10.30 9.13
CA GLU A 113 -3.56 11.76 9.16
C GLU A 113 -5.02 12.16 8.91
N ALA A 114 -5.78 11.34 8.17
CA ALA A 114 -7.23 11.45 8.03
C ALA A 114 -7.91 11.51 9.41
N ARG A 115 -8.38 12.70 9.74
CA ARG A 115 -8.99 13.09 11.00
C ARG A 115 -10.42 13.55 10.77
#